data_AF-A0A957FKJ5-F1
#
_entry.id   AF-A0A957FKJ5-F1
#
_cell.length_a   1.000
_cell.length_b   1.000
_cell.length_c   1.000
_cell.angle_alpha   90.00
_cell.angle_beta   90.00
_cell.angle_gamma   90.00
#
_symmetry.space_group_name_H-M   'P 1'
#
loop_
_entity.id
_entity.type
_entity.pdbx_description
1 polymer ?
#
loop_
_entity_poly.entity_id
_entity_poly.type
_entity_poly.pdbx_seq_one_letter_code
_entity_poly.pdbx_strand_id
1 'polypeptide(L)' 'HLAYIGYPVVGDTIYGRRKRKFNLHRHFLHAAELTLKRPSDDVELTFSSELPSDLQAILDELQADK' A
#
# COMPACT_ATOMS: atom_id res chain seq x y z
N HIS A 1 -6.32 -5.60 10.53
CA HIS A 1 -5.19 -6.43 11.02
C HIS A 1 -4.03 -5.58 11.52
N LEU A 2 -3.39 -4.79 10.67
CA LEU A 2 -2.20 -4.01 11.05
C LEU A 2 -2.45 -3.06 12.24
N ALA A 3 -3.58 -2.36 12.27
CA ALA A 3 -3.97 -1.55 13.43
C ALA A 3 -4.17 -2.38 14.72
N TYR A 4 -4.71 -3.59 14.60
CA TYR A 4 -4.97 -4.48 15.74
C TYR A 4 -3.67 -4.93 16.43
N ILE A 5 -2.61 -5.18 15.66
CA ILE A 5 -1.29 -5.54 16.20
C ILE A 5 -0.46 -4.31 16.61
N GLY A 6 -1.05 -3.12 16.66
CA GLY A 6 -0.39 -1.88 17.10
C GLY A 6 0.37 -1.10 16.02
N TYR A 7 0.33 -1.55 14.76
CA TYR A 7 1.04 -0.93 13.63
C TYR A 7 0.06 -0.53 12.53
N PRO A 8 -0.81 0.48 12.74
CA PRO A 8 -1.77 0.90 11.72
C PRO A 8 -1.08 1.40 10.44
N VAL A 9 -1.78 1.27 9.31
CA VAL A 9 -1.29 1.74 8.01
C VAL A 9 -1.16 3.26 8.01
N VAL A 10 -0.08 3.78 7.42
CA VAL A 10 0.14 5.22 7.28
C VAL A 10 -0.96 5.82 6.42
N GLY A 11 -1.48 6.99 6.81
CA GLY A 11 -2.58 7.66 6.10
C GLY A 11 -3.97 7.08 6.39
N ASP A 12 -4.08 6.07 7.25
CA ASP A 12 -5.36 5.57 7.76
C ASP A 12 -6.03 6.58 8.70
N THR A 13 -7.16 7.12 8.27
CA THR A 13 -7.91 8.15 9.01
C THR A 13 -8.93 7.55 9.99
N ILE A 14 -9.21 6.25 9.89
CA ILE A 14 -10.20 5.55 10.72
C ILE A 14 -9.49 4.84 11.88
N TYR A 15 -8.42 4.10 11.57
CA TYR A 15 -7.69 3.27 12.54
C TYR A 15 -6.28 3.79 12.83
N GLY A 16 -5.77 4.74 12.06
CA GLY A 16 -4.42 5.28 12.18
C GLY A 16 -4.28 6.48 13.11
N ARG A 17 -3.04 6.95 13.24
CA ARG A 17 -2.71 8.12 14.08
C ARG A 17 -3.16 9.40 13.36
N ARG A 18 -3.84 10.30 14.10
CA ARG A 18 -4.29 11.60 13.56
C ARG A 18 -3.16 12.52 13.11
N LYS A 19 -1.95 12.37 13.66
CA LYS A 19 -0.77 13.14 13.22
C LYS A 19 -0.28 12.61 11.88
N ARG A 20 -0.49 13.40 10.82
CA ARG A 20 0.04 13.12 9.49
C ARG A 20 1.50 13.57 9.42
N LYS A 21 2.44 12.62 9.45
CA LYS A 21 3.87 12.90 9.21
C LYS A 21 4.14 13.22 7.74
N PHE A 22 3.41 12.57 6.84
CA PHE A 22 3.55 12.71 5.38
C PHE A 22 2.31 13.39 4.80
N ASN A 23 2.48 14.10 3.68
CA ASN A 23 1.36 14.68 2.93
C ASN A 23 0.62 13.61 2.10
N LEU A 24 0.04 12.64 2.80
CA LEU A 24 -0.69 11.52 2.20
C LEU A 24 -2.19 11.62 2.50
N HIS A 25 -3.01 11.57 1.45
CA HIS A 25 -4.46 11.72 1.52
C HIS A 25 -5.24 10.38 1.46
N ARG A 26 -4.52 9.26 1.37
CA ARG A 26 -5.05 7.89 1.30
C ARG A 26 -4.24 6.96 2.19
N HIS A 27 -4.64 5.70 2.31
CA HIS A 27 -3.81 4.69 2.95
C HIS A 27 -2.53 4.45 2.12
N PHE A 28 -1.40 4.30 2.79
CA PHE A 28 -0.18 3.74 2.21
C PHE A 28 -0.39 2.24 2.00
N LEU A 29 -1.22 1.92 1.03
CA LEU A 29 -1.65 0.58 0.67
C LEU A 29 -1.78 0.50 -0.85
N HIS A 30 -1.16 -0.53 -1.42
CA HIS A 30 -1.11 -0.78 -2.85
C HIS A 30 -1.25 -2.29 -3.11
N ALA A 31 -2.15 -2.66 -4.03
CA ALA A 31 -2.26 -4.03 -4.49
C ALA A 31 -1.24 -4.23 -5.63
N ALA A 32 -0.02 -4.60 -5.25
CA ALA A 32 1.10 -4.69 -6.18
C ALA A 32 0.98 -5.84 -7.18
N GLU A 33 0.33 -6.94 -6.77
CA GLU A 33 0.17 -8.14 -7.59
C GLU A 33 -1.17 -8.80 -7.31
N LEU A 34 -1.76 -9.39 -8.34
CA LEU A 34 -2.96 -10.21 -8.27
C LEU A 34 -2.76 -11.45 -9.12
N THR A 35 -2.86 -12.62 -8.49
CA THR A 35 -2.85 -13.91 -9.17
C THR A 35 -4.21 -14.58 -9.04
N LEU A 36 -4.77 -15.02 -10.16
CA LEU A 36 -6.09 -15.67 -10.20
C LEU A 36 -6.16 -16.73 -11.30
N LYS A 37 -7.00 -17.73 -11.09
CA LYS A 37 -7.31 -18.72 -12.13
C LYS A 37 -8.40 -18.17 -13.05
N ARG A 38 -8.14 -18.21 -14.35
CA ARG A 38 -9.10 -17.79 -15.37
C ARG A 38 -10.25 -18.80 -15.40
N PRO A 39 -11.52 -18.37 -15.22
CA PRO A 39 -12.64 -19.31 -15.12
C PRO A 39 -12.94 -20.15 -16.38
N SER A 40 -12.45 -19.72 -17.54
CA SER A 40 -12.73 -20.40 -18.82
C SER A 40 -11.88 -21.65 -19.05
N ASP A 41 -10.69 -21.73 -18.44
CA ASP A 41 -9.70 -22.78 -18.75
C ASP A 41 -8.75 -23.09 -17.59
N ASP A 42 -9.03 -22.61 -16.37
CA ASP A 42 -8.25 -22.84 -15.14
C ASP A 42 -6.77 -22.42 -15.19
N VAL A 43 -6.38 -21.65 -16.22
CA VAL A 43 -5.02 -21.14 -16.34
C VAL A 43 -4.78 -20.05 -15.29
N GLU A 44 -3.66 -20.16 -14.59
CA GLU A 44 -3.23 -19.17 -13.61
C GLU A 44 -2.63 -17.95 -14.33
N LEU A 45 -3.16 -16.77 -14.00
CA LEU A 45 -2.74 -15.49 -14.54
C LEU A 45 -2.29 -14.59 -13.41
N THR A 46 -1.13 -13.96 -13.59
CA THR A 46 -0.58 -12.97 -12.66
C THR A 46 -0.57 -11.61 -13.33
N PHE A 47 -1.08 -10.62 -12.61
CA PHE A 47 -1.09 -9.22 -12.99
C PHE A 47 -0.28 -8.43 -11.96
N SER A 48 0.57 -7.53 -12.42
CA SER A 48 1.34 -6.64 -11.54
C SER A 48 1.02 -5.18 -11.85
N SER A 49 1.21 -4.33 -10.84
CA SER A 49 1.05 -2.88 -10.96
C SER A 49 2.20 -2.19 -10.23
N GLU A 50 2.88 -1.29 -10.94
CA GLU A 50 3.94 -0.48 -10.36
C GLU A 50 3.43 0.36 -9.19
N LEU A 51 4.32 0.69 -8.26
CA LEU A 51 3.97 1.51 -7.10
C LEU A 51 3.55 2.90 -7.59
N PRO A 52 2.37 3.41 -7.18
CA PRO A 52 1.95 4.76 -7.49
C PRO A 52 2.97 5.81 -7.05
N SER A 53 3.15 6.86 -7.86
CA SER A 53 4.20 7.87 -7.67
C SER A 53 4.06 8.65 -6.35
N ASP A 54 2.82 8.83 -5.85
CA ASP A 54 2.54 9.43 -4.56
C ASP A 54 3.10 8.60 -3.39
N LEU A 55 3.04 7.27 -3.49
CA LEU A 55 3.61 6.36 -2.50
C LEU A 55 5.13 6.22 -2.67
N GLN A 56 5.63 6.20 -3.90
CA GLN A 56 7.07 6.12 -4.18
C GLN A 56 7.81 7.34 -3.62
N ALA A 57 7.29 8.56 -3.81
CA ALA A 57 7.92 9.78 -3.31
C ALA A 57 8.14 9.75 -1.78
N ILE A 58 7.22 9.14 -1.03
CA ILE A 58 7.35 8.98 0.44
C ILE A 58 8.45 7.96 0.78
N LEU A 59 8.60 6.89 0.01
CA LEU A 59 9.69 5.94 0.22
C LEU A 59 11.05 6.59 -0.05
N ASP A 60 11.13 7.42 -1.10
CA ASP A 60 12.35 8.15 -1.46
C ASP A 60 12.74 9.13 -0.35
N GLU A 61 11.77 9.87 0.22
CA GLU A 61 11.99 10.74 1.39
C GLU A 61 12.54 9.95 2.59
N LEU A 62 11.93 8.80 2.90
CA LEU A 62 12.36 7.95 4.01
C LEU A 62 13.74 7.32 3.83
N GLN A 63 14.15 7.06 2.60
CA GLN A 63 15.49 6.55 2.28
C GLN A 63 16.56 7.63 2.39
N ALA A 64 16.22 8.88 2.06
CA ALA A 64 17.12 10.02 2.18
C ALA A 64 17.34 10.47 3.63
N ASP A 65 16.39 10.21 4.52
CA ASP A 65 16.43 10.54 5.96
C ASP A 65 17.33 9.58 6.79
N LYS A 66 18.09 8.70 6.11
CA LYS A 66 18.88 7.61 6.69
C LYS A 66 20.37 7.91 6.66
#